data_AF-A0A3Q3WHV1-F1
#
_entry.id   AF-A0A3Q3WHV1-F1
#
_cell.length_a   1.000
_cell.length_b   1.000
_cell.length_c   1.000
_cell.angle_alpha   90.00
_cell.angle_beta   90.00
_cell.angle_gamma   90.00
#
_symmetry.space_group_name_H-M   'P 1'
#
loop_
_entity.id
_entity.type
_entity.pdbx_description
1 polymer ?
#
loop_
_entity_poly.entity_id
_entity_poly.type
_entity_poly.pdbx_seq_one_letter_code
_entity_poly.pdbx_strand_id
1 'polypeptide(L)'
;LPPKDHMLIERSNLLSMMKLSIKVLIQSSLSLGRTLDSEYPPLQQFFVVLEHCLKHGLKAKKSFIGQNKSIWGPLELVEKLCPESVNVATSARDLPGIKTGLGRARAWLHLAFMQKKVADYMRALLDRKDLLSEFYDSGALMMEEEGAVMGGLLVGLNVIDANLCIKGEDLDSQVGVIDFSLYLKDPANILIFHILHIVYSLGLENELRTEREQRQNLQKSLQREQDNSIELRTQLQQLQGLHTVSGTQKGV
;
A
#
# COMPACT_ATOMS: atom_id res chain seq x y z
N LEU A 1 -14.70 -10.10 30.28
CA LEU A 1 -13.39 -10.79 30.19
C LEU A 1 -12.34 -9.88 30.80
N PRO A 2 -11.46 -10.37 31.69
CA PRO A 2 -10.36 -9.57 32.23
C PRO A 2 -9.43 -9.06 31.11
N PRO A 3 -8.70 -7.95 31.30
CA PRO A 3 -7.90 -7.30 30.26
C PRO A 3 -6.85 -8.21 29.59
N LYS A 4 -6.31 -9.19 30.34
CA LYS A 4 -5.34 -10.18 29.83
C LYS A 4 -5.94 -11.11 28.77
N ASP A 5 -7.22 -11.43 28.87
CA ASP A 5 -7.89 -12.35 27.93
C ASP A 5 -8.17 -11.66 26.60
N HIS A 6 -8.46 -10.35 26.61
CA HIS A 6 -8.73 -9.59 25.38
C HIS A 6 -7.51 -9.56 24.45
N MET A 7 -6.34 -9.27 25.00
CA MET A 7 -5.09 -9.18 24.23
C MET A 7 -4.61 -10.55 23.71
N LEU A 8 -4.91 -11.63 24.42
CA LEU A 8 -4.68 -13.01 23.96
C LEU A 8 -5.62 -13.38 22.79
N ILE A 9 -6.88 -12.97 22.85
CA ILE A 9 -7.82 -13.19 21.76
C ILE A 9 -7.40 -12.37 20.53
N GLU A 10 -7.06 -11.09 20.71
CA GLU A 10 -6.63 -10.20 19.62
C GLU A 10 -5.39 -10.73 18.88
N ARG A 11 -4.32 -11.11 19.58
CA ARG A 11 -3.12 -11.67 18.93
C ARG A 11 -3.42 -12.97 18.17
N SER A 12 -4.28 -13.83 18.71
CA SER A 12 -4.62 -15.12 18.11
C SER A 12 -5.40 -14.92 16.80
N ASN A 13 -6.30 -13.94 16.80
CA ASN A 13 -7.02 -13.51 15.62
C ASN A 13 -6.09 -12.90 14.57
N LEU A 14 -5.15 -12.04 14.99
CA LEU A 14 -4.14 -11.46 14.10
C LEU A 14 -3.27 -12.54 13.43
N LEU A 15 -2.81 -13.54 14.21
CA LEU A 15 -2.06 -14.66 13.67
C LEU A 15 -2.90 -15.48 12.67
N SER A 16 -4.18 -15.67 12.95
CA SER A 16 -5.10 -16.40 12.06
C SER A 16 -5.30 -15.65 10.74
N MET A 17 -5.48 -14.32 10.79
CA MET A 17 -5.56 -13.47 9.61
C MET A 17 -4.25 -13.50 8.81
N MET A 18 -3.10 -13.45 9.49
CA MET A 18 -1.79 -13.54 8.86
C MET A 18 -1.58 -14.87 8.14
N LYS A 19 -1.92 -16.00 8.79
CA LYS A 19 -1.87 -17.34 8.18
C LYS A 19 -2.67 -17.41 6.89
N LEU A 20 -3.91 -16.91 6.91
CA LEU A 20 -4.77 -16.92 5.73
C LEU A 20 -4.26 -15.96 4.64
N SER A 21 -3.81 -14.76 5.01
CA SER A 21 -3.27 -13.78 4.07
C SER A 21 -2.03 -14.31 3.35
N ILE A 22 -1.07 -14.91 4.06
CA ILE A 22 0.12 -15.54 3.46
C ILE A 22 -0.29 -16.68 2.52
N LYS A 23 -1.21 -17.55 2.97
CA LYS A 23 -1.70 -18.67 2.14
C LYS A 23 -2.31 -18.17 0.83
N VAL A 24 -3.22 -17.18 0.90
CA VAL A 24 -3.87 -16.61 -0.27
C VAL A 24 -2.86 -15.94 -1.19
N LEU A 25 -1.93 -15.13 -0.64
CA LEU A 25 -0.91 -14.45 -1.43
C LEU A 25 0.00 -15.45 -2.18
N ILE A 26 0.49 -16.49 -1.51
CA ILE A 26 1.32 -17.51 -2.16
C ILE A 26 0.51 -18.25 -3.25
N GLN A 27 -0.68 -18.75 -2.94
CA GLN A 27 -1.50 -19.50 -3.91
C GLN A 27 -1.90 -18.66 -5.13
N SER A 28 -2.27 -17.40 -4.90
CA SER A 28 -2.69 -16.47 -5.96
C SER A 28 -1.50 -16.03 -6.82
N SER A 29 -0.33 -15.77 -6.23
CA SER A 29 0.89 -15.44 -6.98
C SER A 29 1.37 -16.59 -7.87
N LEU A 30 1.35 -17.83 -7.38
CA LEU A 30 1.71 -19.03 -8.14
C LEU A 30 0.73 -19.28 -9.30
N SER A 31 -0.56 -19.04 -9.07
CA SER A 31 -1.59 -19.12 -10.11
C SER A 31 -1.42 -18.03 -11.17
N LEU A 32 -0.99 -16.83 -10.77
CA LEU A 32 -0.80 -15.69 -11.67
C LEU A 32 0.44 -15.87 -12.57
N GLY A 33 1.52 -16.48 -12.06
CA GLY A 33 2.70 -16.88 -12.84
C GLY A 33 3.57 -15.73 -13.39
N ARG A 34 3.36 -14.49 -12.93
CA ARG A 34 4.17 -13.31 -13.27
C ARG A 34 4.60 -12.55 -12.02
N THR A 35 5.58 -11.66 -12.17
CA THR A 35 6.03 -10.72 -11.15
C THR A 35 4.84 -9.86 -10.67
N LEU A 36 4.72 -9.71 -9.35
CA LEU A 36 3.67 -8.89 -8.72
C LEU A 36 4.02 -7.40 -8.76
N ASP A 37 3.00 -6.56 -8.95
CA ASP A 37 3.06 -5.11 -8.83
C ASP A 37 2.40 -4.65 -7.50
N SER A 38 2.55 -3.36 -7.16
CA SER A 38 2.01 -2.79 -5.91
C SER A 38 0.48 -2.69 -5.89
N GLU A 39 -0.17 -2.80 -7.05
CA GLU A 39 -1.62 -2.80 -7.20
C GLU A 39 -2.25 -4.18 -6.98
N TYR A 40 -1.42 -5.23 -6.78
CA TYR A 40 -1.92 -6.59 -6.60
C TYR A 40 -2.68 -6.74 -5.28
N PRO A 41 -4.01 -6.94 -5.28
CA PRO A 41 -4.80 -6.83 -4.06
C PRO A 41 -4.44 -7.83 -2.94
N PRO A 42 -4.11 -9.12 -3.23
CA PRO A 42 -3.63 -10.04 -2.19
C PRO A 42 -2.35 -9.57 -1.51
N LEU A 43 -1.48 -8.83 -2.22
CA LEU A 43 -0.25 -8.27 -1.67
C LEU A 43 -0.53 -7.04 -0.80
N GLN A 44 -1.41 -6.15 -1.25
CA GLN A 44 -1.85 -5.01 -0.43
C GLN A 44 -2.48 -5.48 0.88
N GLN A 45 -3.35 -6.49 0.81
CA GLN A 45 -3.96 -7.11 2.00
C GLN A 45 -2.90 -7.68 2.95
N PHE A 46 -1.88 -8.34 2.42
CA PHE A 46 -0.78 -8.86 3.23
C PHE A 46 -0.05 -7.76 4.00
N PHE A 47 0.33 -6.66 3.34
CA PHE A 47 1.00 -5.55 4.03
C PHE A 47 0.13 -4.93 5.12
N VAL A 48 -1.17 -4.81 4.87
CA VAL A 48 -2.13 -4.31 5.86
C VAL A 48 -2.19 -5.23 7.08
N VAL A 49 -2.33 -6.55 6.89
CA VAL A 49 -2.38 -7.50 8.01
C VAL A 49 -1.05 -7.54 8.77
N LEU A 50 0.08 -7.46 8.06
CA LEU A 50 1.41 -7.39 8.65
C LEU A 50 1.58 -6.14 9.52
N GLU A 51 1.16 -4.98 9.02
CA GLU A 51 1.19 -3.73 9.79
C GLU A 51 0.39 -3.84 11.09
N HIS A 52 -0.78 -4.48 11.07
CA HIS A 52 -1.59 -4.69 12.27
C HIS A 52 -0.92 -5.64 13.26
N CYS A 53 -0.28 -6.71 12.77
CA CYS A 53 0.51 -7.60 13.62
C CYS A 53 1.67 -6.85 14.29
N LEU A 54 2.36 -6.00 13.54
CA LEU A 54 3.45 -5.17 14.06
C LEU A 54 2.98 -4.04 14.99
N LYS A 55 1.74 -3.55 14.85
CA LYS A 55 1.17 -2.52 15.74
C LYS A 55 0.63 -3.07 17.05
N HIS A 56 0.29 -4.37 17.10
CA HIS A 56 -0.35 -4.99 18.25
C HIS A 56 0.55 -4.93 19.50
N GLY A 57 0.07 -4.23 20.54
CA GLY A 57 0.80 -4.04 21.79
C GLY A 57 1.97 -3.06 21.72
N LEU A 58 2.03 -2.19 20.70
CA LEU A 58 2.99 -1.08 20.68
C LEU A 58 2.73 -0.08 21.81
N LYS A 59 3.78 0.21 22.57
CA LYS A 59 3.78 1.26 23.59
C LYS A 59 3.61 2.62 22.92
N ALA A 60 2.71 3.44 23.47
CA ALA A 60 2.60 4.83 23.03
C ALA A 60 3.83 5.61 23.51
N LYS A 61 4.73 6.00 22.59
CA LYS A 61 5.82 6.92 22.94
C LYS A 61 5.22 8.32 23.16
N LYS A 62 5.38 8.89 24.36
CA LYS A 62 4.96 10.26 24.66
C LYS A 62 5.81 11.23 23.83
N SER A 63 5.28 11.73 22.72
CA SER A 63 5.86 12.87 21.99
C SER A 63 5.09 14.13 22.36
N PHE A 64 5.78 15.26 22.45
CA PHE A 64 5.18 16.58 22.74
C PHE A 64 4.18 17.05 21.67
N ILE A 65 4.17 16.42 20.49
CA ILE A 65 3.23 16.68 19.39
C ILE A 65 2.61 15.34 18.99
N GLY A 66 1.52 14.96 19.67
CA GLY A 66 0.70 13.80 19.35
C GLY A 66 1.26 12.42 19.74
N GLN A 67 0.38 11.46 19.98
CA GLN A 67 0.76 10.05 20.12
C GLN A 67 0.99 9.46 18.72
N ASN A 68 2.22 9.15 18.35
CA ASN A 68 2.48 8.43 17.10
C ASN A 68 3.00 7.02 17.41
N LYS A 69 2.10 6.03 17.38
CA LYS A 69 2.43 4.60 17.45
C LYS A 69 2.96 4.16 16.09
N SER A 70 4.21 4.49 15.80
CA SER A 70 4.86 4.09 14.56
C SER A 70 5.64 2.79 14.75
N ILE A 71 5.39 1.84 13.85
CA ILE A 71 6.19 0.60 13.72
C ILE A 71 7.62 0.86 13.22
N TRP A 72 7.97 2.11 12.85
CA TRP A 72 9.31 2.47 12.39
C TRP A 72 10.39 2.24 13.44
N GLY A 73 10.14 2.60 14.71
CA GLY A 73 11.13 2.46 15.78
C GLY A 73 11.64 1.01 15.95
N PRO A 74 10.75 0.01 16.05
CA PRO A 74 11.15 -1.40 16.01
C PRO A 74 11.91 -1.80 14.74
N LEU A 75 11.49 -1.32 13.55
CA LEU A 75 12.14 -1.66 12.29
C LEU A 75 13.55 -1.07 12.16
N GLU A 76 13.81 0.10 12.76
CA GLU A 76 15.15 0.69 12.84
C GLU A 76 16.14 -0.20 13.63
N LEU A 77 15.66 -1.06 14.54
CA LEU A 77 16.54 -2.04 15.19
C LEU A 77 17.14 -3.04 14.20
N VAL A 78 16.45 -3.33 13.09
CA VAL A 78 16.97 -4.27 12.08
C VAL A 78 18.30 -3.77 11.54
N GLU A 79 18.47 -2.46 11.30
CA GLU A 79 19.75 -1.90 10.86
C GLU A 79 20.91 -2.21 11.81
N LYS A 80 20.63 -2.27 13.11
CA LYS A 80 21.63 -2.57 14.15
C LYS A 80 21.93 -4.07 14.25
N LEU A 81 20.96 -4.91 13.92
CA LEU A 81 21.06 -6.37 14.03
C LEU A 81 21.57 -7.03 12.74
N CYS A 82 21.29 -6.41 11.60
CA CYS A 82 21.53 -6.90 10.24
C CYS A 82 22.20 -5.79 9.41
N PRO A 83 23.54 -5.70 9.37
CA PRO A 83 24.24 -4.65 8.63
C PRO A 83 23.87 -4.57 7.15
N GLU A 84 23.43 -5.66 6.54
CA GLU A 84 22.95 -5.73 5.17
C GLU A 84 21.63 -4.96 4.93
N SER A 85 20.85 -4.71 5.99
CA SER A 85 19.57 -3.99 5.88
C SER A 85 19.72 -2.47 5.86
N VAL A 86 20.93 -1.94 6.07
CA VAL A 86 21.20 -0.48 6.13
C VAL A 86 20.76 0.22 4.84
N ASN A 87 20.94 -0.43 3.69
CA ASN A 87 20.55 0.11 2.38
C ASN A 87 19.02 0.25 2.25
N VAL A 88 18.27 -0.75 2.75
CA VAL A 88 16.79 -0.72 2.76
C VAL A 88 16.29 0.46 3.57
N ALA A 89 16.86 0.64 4.75
CA ALA A 89 16.37 1.62 5.69
C ALA A 89 16.79 3.05 5.39
N THR A 90 17.97 3.23 4.80
CA THR A 90 18.37 4.50 4.18
C THR A 90 17.42 4.84 3.02
N SER A 91 17.15 3.89 2.11
CA SER A 91 16.24 4.10 0.98
C SER A 91 14.81 4.46 1.42
N ALA A 92 14.31 3.84 2.49
CA ALA A 92 12.99 4.14 3.05
C ALA A 92 12.91 5.54 3.69
N ARG A 93 14.00 6.01 4.31
CA ARG A 93 14.09 7.36 4.91
C ARG A 93 14.19 8.46 3.85
N ASP A 94 14.93 8.20 2.78
CA ASP A 94 15.24 9.18 1.75
C ASP A 94 14.20 9.18 0.61
N LEU A 95 13.14 8.37 0.72
CA LEU A 95 12.11 8.27 -0.30
C LEU A 95 11.34 9.61 -0.44
N PRO A 96 11.38 10.26 -1.62
CA PRO A 96 10.74 11.56 -1.80
C PRO A 96 9.22 11.43 -1.69
N GLY A 97 8.61 12.35 -0.93
CA GLY A 97 7.17 12.38 -0.70
C GLY A 97 6.73 11.80 0.65
N ILE A 98 7.57 10.98 1.30
CA ILE A 98 7.28 10.37 2.61
C ILE A 98 7.74 11.27 3.76
N LYS A 99 6.82 11.58 4.67
CA LYS A 99 7.03 12.53 5.77
C LYS A 99 6.83 11.90 7.14
N THR A 100 6.10 10.79 7.24
CA THR A 100 5.78 10.15 8.52
C THR A 100 6.62 8.91 8.79
N GLY A 101 6.79 8.56 10.08
CA GLY A 101 7.41 7.28 10.45
C GLY A 101 6.62 6.08 9.92
N LEU A 102 5.28 6.17 9.86
CA LEU A 102 4.45 5.10 9.29
C LEU A 102 4.73 4.90 7.80
N GLY A 103 4.80 5.98 7.02
CA GLY A 103 5.15 5.92 5.60
C GLY A 103 6.53 5.33 5.38
N ARG A 104 7.52 5.70 6.21
CA ARG A 104 8.87 5.09 6.18
C ARG A 104 8.84 3.60 6.45
N ALA A 105 8.08 3.17 7.46
CA ALA A 105 7.94 1.76 7.77
C ALA A 105 7.28 0.96 6.64
N ARG A 106 6.27 1.53 5.98
CA ARG A 106 5.64 0.90 4.82
C ARG A 106 6.61 0.79 3.65
N ALA A 107 7.31 1.88 3.32
CA ALA A 107 8.34 1.85 2.28
C ALA A 107 9.40 0.79 2.58
N TRP A 108 9.86 0.70 3.82
CA TRP A 108 10.80 -0.31 4.27
C TRP A 108 10.27 -1.74 4.09
N LEU A 109 9.01 -2.00 4.44
CA LEU A 109 8.39 -3.31 4.27
C LEU A 109 8.30 -3.70 2.79
N HIS A 110 7.95 -2.76 1.90
CA HIS A 110 7.91 -2.99 0.46
C HIS A 110 9.30 -3.32 -0.09
N LEU A 111 10.32 -2.56 0.30
CA LEU A 111 11.71 -2.80 -0.10
C LEU A 111 12.24 -4.14 0.42
N ALA A 112 12.00 -4.46 1.70
CA ALA A 112 12.40 -5.74 2.29
C ALA A 112 11.69 -6.93 1.62
N PHE A 113 10.44 -6.75 1.19
CA PHE A 113 9.68 -7.76 0.45
C PHE A 113 10.29 -8.02 -0.93
N MET A 114 10.59 -6.97 -1.70
CA MET A 114 11.27 -7.08 -2.98
C MET A 114 12.64 -7.76 -2.86
N GLN A 115 13.35 -7.54 -1.75
CA GLN A 115 14.61 -8.22 -1.45
C GLN A 115 14.47 -9.66 -0.95
N LYS A 116 13.24 -10.16 -0.74
CA LYS A 116 12.95 -11.48 -0.15
C LYS A 116 13.60 -11.64 1.24
N LYS A 117 13.62 -10.56 2.02
CA LYS A 117 14.29 -10.47 3.33
C LYS A 117 13.37 -10.23 4.52
N VAL A 118 12.06 -10.07 4.30
CA VAL A 118 11.08 -9.83 5.38
C VAL A 118 11.19 -10.91 6.47
N ALA A 119 11.25 -12.19 6.10
CA ALA A 119 11.34 -13.27 7.08
C ALA A 119 12.64 -13.22 7.91
N ASP A 120 13.77 -12.97 7.25
CA ASP A 120 15.08 -12.87 7.92
C ASP A 120 15.09 -11.71 8.92
N TYR A 121 14.60 -10.54 8.51
CA TYR A 121 14.57 -9.35 9.35
C TYR A 121 13.58 -9.46 10.51
N MET A 122 12.39 -10.05 10.29
CA MET A 122 11.44 -10.30 11.37
C MET A 122 12.00 -11.29 12.38
N ARG A 123 12.68 -12.36 11.92
CA ARG A 123 13.35 -13.31 12.80
C ARG A 123 14.41 -12.62 13.66
N ALA A 124 15.25 -11.77 13.07
CA ALA A 124 16.27 -11.02 13.81
C ALA A 124 15.68 -10.16 14.95
N LEU A 125 14.53 -9.52 14.72
CA LEU A 125 13.80 -8.80 15.77
C LEU A 125 13.27 -9.73 16.86
N LEU A 126 12.63 -10.83 16.45
CA LEU A 126 12.00 -11.80 17.36
C LEU A 126 13.03 -12.54 18.24
N ASP A 127 14.26 -12.71 17.75
CA ASP A 127 15.37 -13.29 18.52
C ASP A 127 15.92 -12.33 19.58
N ARG A 128 15.63 -11.02 19.47
CA ARG A 128 16.09 -9.96 20.37
C ARG A 128 14.95 -9.30 21.14
N LYS A 129 14.13 -10.13 21.80
CA LYS A 129 13.01 -9.67 22.66
C LYS A 129 13.47 -8.72 23.76
N ASP A 130 14.72 -8.82 24.22
CA ASP A 130 15.32 -7.89 25.18
C ASP A 130 15.27 -6.44 24.67
N LEU A 131 15.66 -6.20 23.42
CA LEU A 131 15.60 -4.90 22.77
C LEU A 131 14.17 -4.54 22.35
N LEU A 132 13.42 -5.52 21.82
CA LEU A 132 12.07 -5.31 21.32
C LEU A 132 11.09 -4.90 22.44
N SER A 133 11.36 -5.34 23.68
CA SER A 133 10.59 -4.98 24.87
C SER A 133 10.58 -3.48 25.18
N GLU A 134 11.51 -2.68 24.64
CA GLU A 134 11.46 -1.22 24.74
C GLU A 134 10.22 -0.65 24.03
N PHE A 135 9.81 -1.29 22.93
CA PHE A 135 8.75 -0.81 22.04
C PHE A 135 7.39 -1.47 22.31
N TYR A 136 7.38 -2.67 22.87
CA TYR A 136 6.18 -3.50 22.99
C TYR A 136 5.84 -3.83 24.44
N ASP A 137 4.54 -3.91 24.75
CA ASP A 137 4.04 -4.49 25.98
C ASP A 137 4.31 -6.00 26.01
N SER A 138 4.40 -6.59 27.21
CA SER A 138 4.79 -8.00 27.37
C SER A 138 3.85 -8.95 26.61
N GLY A 139 2.58 -8.59 26.48
CA GLY A 139 1.62 -9.34 25.68
C GLY A 139 1.35 -8.77 24.29
N ALA A 140 2.31 -8.08 23.68
CA ALA A 140 2.27 -7.79 22.26
C ALA A 140 2.47 -9.07 21.43
N LEU A 141 2.02 -9.06 20.17
CA LEU A 141 2.14 -10.22 19.28
C LEU A 141 3.60 -10.59 19.06
N MET A 142 4.44 -9.58 18.85
CA MET A 142 5.89 -9.72 18.68
C MET A 142 6.64 -10.24 19.91
N MET A 143 5.99 -10.21 21.09
CA MET A 143 6.60 -10.62 22.35
C MET A 143 6.22 -12.05 22.77
N GLU A 144 5.18 -12.63 22.17
CA GLU A 144 4.70 -13.98 22.49
C GLU A 144 5.04 -15.00 21.38
N GLU A 145 4.48 -16.21 21.50
CA GLU A 145 4.68 -17.33 20.56
C GLU A 145 4.13 -17.01 19.17
N GLU A 146 3.03 -16.26 19.06
CA GLU A 146 2.42 -15.92 17.78
C GLU A 146 3.37 -15.14 16.85
N GLY A 147 4.23 -14.28 17.43
CA GLY A 147 5.28 -13.59 16.69
C GLY A 147 6.29 -14.57 16.06
N ALA A 148 6.73 -15.59 16.81
CA ALA A 148 7.64 -16.61 16.31
C ALA A 148 7.00 -17.45 15.19
N VAL A 149 5.72 -17.84 15.36
CA VAL A 149 4.96 -18.56 14.33
C VAL A 149 4.81 -17.69 13.07
N MET A 150 4.46 -16.41 13.21
CA MET A 150 4.42 -15.47 12.09
C MET A 150 5.76 -15.39 11.38
N GLY A 151 6.88 -15.25 12.11
CA GLY A 151 8.23 -15.23 11.56
C GLY A 151 8.54 -16.46 10.68
N GLY A 152 8.16 -17.65 11.14
CA GLY A 152 8.31 -18.89 10.37
C GLY A 152 7.46 -18.94 9.09
N LEU A 153 6.22 -18.45 9.15
CA LEU A 153 5.31 -18.42 7.99
C LEU A 153 5.80 -17.48 6.89
N LEU A 154 6.41 -16.36 7.26
CA LEU A 154 6.93 -15.36 6.32
C LEU A 154 8.01 -15.93 5.38
N VAL A 155 8.70 -17.01 5.75
CA VAL A 155 9.69 -17.67 4.88
C VAL A 155 9.07 -18.14 3.57
N GLY A 156 7.80 -18.54 3.58
CA GLY A 156 7.09 -18.97 2.38
C GLY A 156 6.96 -17.87 1.31
N LEU A 157 7.07 -16.59 1.69
CA LEU A 157 6.98 -15.47 0.77
C LEU A 157 8.22 -15.33 -0.14
N ASN A 158 9.35 -15.95 0.22
CA ASN A 158 10.59 -15.86 -0.57
C ASN A 158 10.43 -16.42 -2.00
N VAL A 159 9.40 -17.24 -2.25
CA VAL A 159 9.09 -17.78 -3.59
C VAL A 159 8.47 -16.73 -4.51
N ILE A 160 7.92 -15.64 -3.96
CA ILE A 160 7.19 -14.62 -4.71
C ILE A 160 8.17 -13.63 -5.31
N ASP A 161 8.03 -13.35 -6.61
CA ASP A 161 8.76 -12.29 -7.30
C ASP A 161 7.87 -11.03 -7.40
N ALA A 162 8.43 -9.88 -7.03
CA ALA A 162 7.68 -8.63 -6.96
C ALA A 162 8.54 -7.43 -7.34
N ASN A 163 7.94 -6.49 -8.06
CA ASN A 163 8.55 -5.22 -8.43
C ASN A 163 7.57 -4.09 -8.09
N LEU A 164 7.74 -3.52 -6.89
CA LEU A 164 6.77 -2.61 -6.29
C LEU A 164 7.17 -1.16 -6.59
N CYS A 165 6.25 -0.39 -7.18
CA CYS A 165 6.49 1.02 -7.51
C CYS A 165 6.14 1.91 -6.31
N ILE A 166 7.09 2.08 -5.39
CA ILE A 166 6.86 2.86 -4.16
C ILE A 166 6.92 4.37 -4.41
N LYS A 167 7.43 4.80 -5.57
CA LYS A 167 7.69 6.21 -5.88
C LYS A 167 6.40 6.92 -6.29
N GLY A 168 5.91 7.80 -5.42
CA GLY A 168 4.70 8.59 -5.67
C GLY A 168 3.42 7.97 -5.10
N GLU A 169 3.51 6.81 -4.43
CA GLU A 169 2.42 6.26 -3.65
C GLU A 169 2.23 7.03 -2.33
N ASP A 170 0.98 7.21 -1.91
CA ASP A 170 0.65 7.80 -0.61
C ASP A 170 0.75 6.75 0.50
N LEU A 171 1.96 6.58 1.04
CA LEU A 171 2.19 5.68 2.17
C LEU A 171 1.98 6.36 3.53
N ASP A 172 1.86 7.69 3.56
CA ASP A 172 1.71 8.44 4.81
C ASP A 172 0.26 8.40 5.32
N SER A 173 -0.72 8.31 4.42
CA SER A 173 -2.13 8.24 4.79
C SER A 173 -2.48 6.99 5.59
N GLN A 174 -3.25 7.12 6.66
CA GLN A 174 -3.81 5.95 7.32
C GLN A 174 -4.79 5.26 6.38
N VAL A 175 -4.60 3.95 6.20
CA VAL A 175 -5.60 3.11 5.54
C VAL A 175 -6.80 3.06 6.50
N GLY A 176 -8.02 3.22 5.97
CA GLY A 176 -9.24 3.32 6.75
C GLY A 176 -9.39 2.21 7.80
N VAL A 177 -10.15 2.49 8.86
CA VAL A 177 -10.33 1.57 10.00
C VAL A 177 -10.84 0.21 9.52
N ILE A 178 -10.04 -0.84 9.74
CA ILE A 178 -10.49 -2.21 9.52
C ILE A 178 -11.38 -2.58 10.70
N ASP A 179 -12.65 -2.84 10.44
CA ASP A 179 -13.57 -3.32 11.47
C ASP A 179 -13.29 -4.79 11.81
N PHE A 180 -12.46 -4.99 12.83
CA PHE A 180 -12.06 -6.33 13.27
C PHE A 180 -13.22 -7.15 13.87
N SER A 181 -14.34 -6.51 14.25
CA SER A 181 -15.48 -7.20 14.85
C SER A 181 -16.15 -8.20 13.90
N LEU A 182 -15.96 -8.02 12.60
CA LEU A 182 -16.50 -8.87 11.54
C LEU A 182 -15.70 -10.18 11.42
N TYR A 183 -14.41 -10.19 11.78
CA TYR A 183 -13.57 -11.40 11.78
C TYR A 183 -13.80 -12.27 13.01
N LEU A 184 -14.41 -11.72 14.06
CA LEU A 184 -14.71 -12.41 15.32
C LEU A 184 -15.91 -13.36 15.24
N LYS A 185 -16.76 -13.24 14.20
CA LYS A 185 -18.01 -14.02 14.08
C LYS A 185 -17.86 -15.34 13.31
N ASP A 186 -16.91 -15.43 12.39
CA ASP A 186 -16.47 -16.68 11.73
C ASP A 186 -15.20 -16.41 10.88
N PRO A 187 -14.00 -16.83 11.31
CA PRO A 187 -12.72 -16.40 10.71
C PRO A 187 -12.52 -16.82 9.25
N ALA A 188 -13.15 -17.92 8.80
CA ALA A 188 -12.90 -18.50 7.49
C ALA A 188 -13.82 -17.92 6.40
N ASN A 189 -15.09 -17.66 6.71
CA ASN A 189 -16.06 -17.16 5.74
C ASN A 189 -15.99 -15.64 5.54
N ILE A 190 -15.76 -14.87 6.61
CA ILE A 190 -15.88 -13.40 6.53
C ILE A 190 -14.61 -12.76 5.97
N LEU A 191 -13.43 -13.37 6.17
CA LEU A 191 -12.19 -12.90 5.52
C LEU A 191 -12.22 -13.16 4.01
N ILE A 192 -12.86 -14.23 3.53
CA ILE A 192 -13.11 -14.42 2.10
C ILE A 192 -14.04 -13.34 1.59
N PHE A 193 -15.16 -13.04 2.26
CA PHE A 193 -16.07 -11.96 1.85
C PHE A 193 -15.43 -10.57 1.88
N HIS A 194 -14.59 -10.27 2.87
CA HIS A 194 -13.88 -8.99 2.93
C HIS A 194 -12.73 -8.89 1.95
N ILE A 195 -11.96 -9.97 1.72
CA ILE A 195 -10.97 -10.00 0.65
C ILE A 195 -11.69 -9.82 -0.68
N LEU A 196 -12.83 -10.50 -0.90
CA LEU A 196 -13.64 -10.34 -2.10
C LEU A 196 -14.14 -8.90 -2.22
N HIS A 197 -14.64 -8.29 -1.14
CA HIS A 197 -15.14 -6.92 -1.13
C HIS A 197 -14.05 -5.87 -1.32
N ILE A 198 -12.87 -6.05 -0.73
CA ILE A 198 -11.71 -5.17 -0.90
C ILE A 198 -11.18 -5.30 -2.33
N VAL A 199 -11.01 -6.53 -2.84
CA VAL A 199 -10.64 -6.79 -4.24
C VAL A 199 -11.67 -6.18 -5.20
N TYR A 200 -12.97 -6.32 -4.92
CA TYR A 200 -14.04 -5.72 -5.73
C TYR A 200 -14.02 -4.20 -5.66
N SER A 201 -13.87 -3.63 -4.47
CA SER A 201 -13.87 -2.18 -4.25
C SER A 201 -12.66 -1.52 -4.91
N LEU A 202 -11.47 -2.12 -4.76
CA LEU A 202 -10.25 -1.67 -5.42
C LEU A 202 -10.32 -1.86 -6.95
N GLY A 203 -10.93 -2.96 -7.41
CA GLY A 203 -11.22 -3.18 -8.83
C GLY A 203 -12.13 -2.10 -9.42
N LEU A 204 -13.23 -1.79 -8.72
CA LEU A 204 -14.14 -0.71 -9.09
C LEU A 204 -13.48 0.67 -9.05
N GLU A 205 -12.61 0.93 -8.07
CA GLU A 205 -11.87 2.19 -8.00
C GLU A 205 -10.88 2.33 -9.18
N ASN A 206 -10.24 1.24 -9.59
CA ASN A 206 -9.36 1.22 -10.77
C ASN A 206 -10.12 1.40 -12.09
N GLU A 207 -11.28 0.75 -12.25
CA GLU A 207 -12.17 0.99 -13.39
C GLU A 207 -12.66 2.44 -13.41
N LEU A 208 -13.08 2.99 -12.26
CA LEU A 208 -13.50 4.38 -12.11
C LEU A 208 -12.37 5.36 -12.45
N ARG A 209 -11.12 5.03 -12.08
CA ARG A 209 -9.94 5.84 -12.40
C ARG A 209 -9.64 5.81 -13.89
N THR A 210 -9.67 4.64 -14.51
CA THR A 210 -9.48 4.46 -15.95
C THR A 210 -10.54 5.22 -16.75
N GLU A 211 -11.79 5.16 -16.32
CA GLU A 211 -12.90 5.87 -16.95
C GLU A 211 -12.77 7.40 -16.79
N ARG A 212 -12.29 7.87 -15.64
CA ARG A 212 -11.98 9.31 -15.43
C ARG A 212 -10.88 9.78 -16.38
N GLU A 213 -9.82 9.00 -16.57
CA GLU A 213 -8.74 9.34 -17.50
C GLU A 213 -9.21 9.36 -18.95
N GLN A 214 -9.98 8.34 -19.36
CA GLN A 214 -10.58 8.26 -20.69
C GLN A 214 -11.48 9.47 -20.97
N ARG A 215 -12.33 9.85 -20.01
CA ARG A 215 -13.19 11.03 -20.12
C ARG A 215 -12.40 12.34 -20.24
N GLN A 216 -11.29 12.46 -19.50
CA GLN A 216 -10.42 13.63 -19.56
C GLN A 216 -9.72 13.75 -20.93
N ASN A 217 -9.34 12.63 -21.53
CA ASN A 217 -8.75 12.59 -22.86
C ASN A 217 -9.77 12.97 -23.95
N LEU A 218 -11.00 12.45 -23.86
CA LEU A 218 -12.09 12.85 -24.77
C LEU A 218 -12.39 14.36 -24.67
N GLN A 219 -12.40 14.94 -23.47
CA GLN A 219 -12.58 16.38 -23.30
C GLN A 219 -11.46 17.19 -23.98
N LYS A 220 -10.21 16.75 -23.87
CA LYS A 220 -9.09 17.39 -24.57
C LYS A 220 -9.22 17.31 -26.09
N SER A 221 -9.63 16.17 -26.62
CA SER A 221 -9.85 16.01 -28.07
C SER A 221 -11.02 16.85 -28.57
N LEU A 222 -12.13 16.90 -27.81
CA LEU A 222 -13.26 17.76 -28.15
C LEU A 222 -12.87 19.24 -28.18
N GLN A 223 -12.07 19.68 -27.20
CA GLN A 223 -11.58 21.07 -27.16
C GLN A 223 -10.73 21.38 -28.40
N ARG A 224 -9.79 20.49 -28.77
CA ARG A 224 -8.98 20.66 -29.99
C ARG A 224 -9.83 20.76 -31.24
N GLU A 225 -10.86 19.93 -31.36
CA GLU A 225 -11.73 19.96 -32.54
C GLU A 225 -12.58 21.24 -32.60
N GLN A 226 -13.02 21.75 -31.45
CA GLN A 226 -13.67 23.06 -31.36
C GLN A 226 -12.73 24.19 -31.77
N ASP A 227 -11.49 24.18 -31.29
CA ASP A 227 -10.48 25.18 -31.63
C ASP A 227 -10.17 25.15 -33.14
N ASN A 228 -9.98 23.95 -33.71
CA ASN A 228 -9.80 23.74 -35.16
C ASN A 228 -11.02 24.26 -35.96
N SER A 229 -12.24 24.00 -35.49
CA SER A 229 -13.46 24.47 -36.12
C SER A 229 -13.57 26.00 -36.11
N ILE A 230 -13.20 26.64 -35.00
CA ILE A 230 -13.16 28.11 -34.87
C ILE A 230 -12.12 28.70 -35.83
N GLU A 231 -10.94 28.08 -35.94
CA GLU A 231 -9.89 28.52 -36.86
C GLU A 231 -10.37 28.43 -38.32
N LEU A 232 -10.93 27.30 -38.73
CA LEU A 232 -11.48 27.10 -40.07
C LEU A 232 -12.61 28.11 -40.38
N ARG A 233 -13.50 28.39 -39.42
CA ARG A 233 -14.54 29.42 -39.57
C ARG A 233 -13.94 30.81 -39.77
N THR A 234 -12.87 31.12 -39.05
CA THR A 234 -12.16 32.40 -39.16
C THR A 234 -11.50 32.53 -40.54
N GLN A 235 -10.84 31.47 -41.03
CA GLN A 235 -10.25 31.44 -42.37
C GLN A 235 -11.30 31.61 -43.47
N LEU A 236 -12.45 30.94 -43.35
CA LEU A 236 -13.58 31.08 -44.28
C LEU A 236 -14.11 32.53 -44.33
N GLN A 237 -14.26 33.19 -43.17
CA GLN A 237 -14.66 34.60 -43.13
C GLN A 237 -13.64 35.51 -43.80
N GLN A 238 -12.33 35.27 -43.62
CA GLN A 238 -11.28 36.04 -44.29
C GLN A 238 -11.32 35.89 -45.81
N LEU A 239 -11.50 34.66 -46.31
CA LEU A 239 -11.63 34.39 -47.75
C LEU A 239 -12.88 35.06 -48.35
N GLN A 240 -14.02 35.01 -47.66
CA GLN A 240 -15.23 35.71 -48.10
C GLN A 240 -15.05 37.24 -48.14
N GLY A 241 -14.28 37.81 -47.19
CA GLY A 241 -13.92 39.22 -47.19
C GLY A 241 -12.96 39.65 -48.31
N LEU A 242 -12.16 38.74 -48.87
CA LEU A 242 -11.27 39.01 -50.01
C LEU A 242 -12.00 38.97 -51.37
N HIS A 243 -13.06 38.15 -51.48
CA HIS A 243 -13.87 38.10 -52.69
C HIS A 243 -14.78 39.33 -52.89
N THR A 244 -15.20 39.99 -51.81
CA THR A 244 -15.95 41.26 -51.89
C THR A 244 -15.07 42.44 -52.33
N VAL A 245 -13.76 42.41 -52.05
CA VAL A 245 -12.81 43.47 -52.47
C VAL A 245 -12.28 43.28 -53.90
N SER A 246 -12.16 42.03 -54.38
CA SER A 246 -11.72 41.76 -55.77
C SER A 246 -12.82 41.93 -56.83
N GLY A 247 -14.10 41.93 -56.42
CA GLY A 247 -15.24 42.21 -57.30
C GLY A 247 -15.40 43.68 -57.72
N THR A 248 -14.67 44.61 -57.09
CA THR A 248 -14.80 46.07 -57.34
C THR A 248 -13.80 46.62 -58.37
N GLN A 249 -12.90 45.80 -58.93
CA GLN A 249 -11.91 46.23 -59.93
C GLN A 249 -12.13 45.71 -61.36
N LYS A 250 -13.20 44.96 -61.63
CA LYS A 250 -13.61 44.59 -63.00
C LYS A 250 -14.90 45.32 -63.39
N GLY A 251 -14.79 46.64 -63.51
CA GLY A 251 -15.87 47.52 -63.91
C GLY A 251 -15.33 48.83 -64.46
N VAL A 252 -14.64 48.74 -65.61
CA VAL A 252 -14.43 49.83 -66.58
C VAL A 252 -14.68 49.25 -67.96
#